data_AF-A0A7Y6Q4R3-F1
#
_entry.id   AF-A0A7Y6Q4R3-F1
#
_cell.length_a   1.000
_cell.length_b   1.000
_cell.length_c   1.000
_cell.angle_alpha   90.00
_cell.angle_beta   90.00
_cell.angle_gamma   90.00
#
_symmetry.space_group_name_H-M   'P 1'
#
loop_
_entity.id
_entity.type
_entity.pdbx_description
1 polymer ?
#
loop_
_entity_poly.entity_id
_entity_poly.type
_entity_poly.pdbx_seq_one_letter_code
_entity_poly.pdbx_strand_id
1 'polypeptide(L)'
;MALALASGGPAFAKTPSYCRTSFGPNDPIQTRFMGLDFELIAFALAEKYCGAEPRSMQDRFLKRLERDGCRPGTEIYSDTEKAIAKLNASDLKRLAKDANAQSALSDHQVDAWAAETVAELGGCGRLIELHDSKT
;
A
#
# COMPACT_ATOMS: atom_id res chain seq x y z
N MET A 1 -30.94 -37.37 30.95
CA MET A 1 -30.51 -37.54 29.55
C MET A 1 -30.07 -36.17 29.03
N ALA A 2 -28.97 -36.12 28.29
CA ALA A 2 -28.02 -35.02 28.19
C ALA A 2 -28.50 -33.71 27.51
N LEU A 3 -27.86 -32.60 27.91
CA LEU A 3 -27.85 -31.29 27.27
C LEU A 3 -27.31 -31.39 25.83
N ALA A 4 -27.92 -30.66 24.90
CA ALA A 4 -27.29 -30.31 23.63
C ALA A 4 -27.12 -28.79 23.57
N LEU A 5 -25.96 -28.32 24.03
CA LEU A 5 -25.46 -26.98 23.72
C LEU A 5 -25.01 -27.01 22.26
N ALA A 6 -25.78 -26.39 21.38
CA ALA A 6 -25.34 -26.13 20.01
C ALA A 6 -24.31 -24.99 20.04
N SER A 7 -23.04 -25.37 20.12
CA SER A 7 -21.89 -24.51 19.87
C SER A 7 -21.83 -24.12 18.40
N GLY A 8 -22.54 -23.05 18.05
CA GLY A 8 -22.29 -22.33 16.81
C GLY A 8 -20.96 -21.58 16.92
N GLY A 9 -19.90 -22.16 16.35
CA GLY A 9 -18.60 -21.48 16.21
C GLY A 9 -18.72 -20.16 15.43
N PRO A 10 -17.70 -19.30 15.46
CA PRO A 10 -17.74 -18.02 14.78
C PRO A 10 -17.99 -18.26 13.30
N ALA A 11 -19.07 -17.68 12.78
CA ALA A 11 -19.26 -17.55 11.36
C ALA A 11 -18.07 -16.72 10.84
N PHE A 12 -17.07 -17.39 10.25
CA PHE A 12 -16.07 -16.73 9.42
C PHE A 12 -16.85 -16.11 8.27
N ALA A 13 -17.30 -14.86 8.46
CA ALA A 13 -17.90 -14.07 7.41
C ALA A 13 -16.90 -14.12 6.26
N LYS A 14 -17.29 -14.75 5.14
CA LYS A 14 -16.44 -14.81 3.96
C LYS A 14 -16.04 -13.38 3.64
N THR A 15 -14.74 -13.10 3.69
CA THR A 15 -14.18 -11.81 3.28
C THR A 15 -14.81 -11.41 1.96
N PRO A 16 -15.33 -10.17 1.82
CA PRO A 16 -15.91 -9.73 0.56
C PRO A 16 -14.91 -9.98 -0.58
N SER A 17 -15.39 -10.49 -1.71
CA SER A 17 -14.52 -10.87 -2.83
C SER A 17 -13.69 -9.71 -3.36
N TYR A 18 -14.13 -8.47 -3.13
CA TYR A 18 -13.42 -7.24 -3.50
C TYR A 18 -12.24 -6.88 -2.58
N CYS A 19 -12.11 -7.49 -1.40
CA CYS A 19 -10.96 -7.32 -0.51
C CYS A 19 -9.84 -8.35 -0.77
N ARG A 20 -9.95 -9.10 -1.87
CA ARG A 20 -8.93 -10.01 -2.35
C ARG A 20 -8.08 -9.34 -3.43
N THR A 21 -6.79 -9.62 -3.42
CA THR A 21 -5.82 -9.19 -4.45
C THR A 21 -5.58 -10.31 -5.46
N SER A 22 -5.91 -11.56 -5.10
CA SER A 22 -5.90 -12.72 -5.99
C SER A 22 -7.22 -12.88 -6.78
N PHE A 23 -7.10 -13.18 -8.07
CA PHE A 23 -8.23 -13.41 -8.97
C PHE A 23 -8.14 -14.79 -9.62
N GLY A 24 -9.23 -15.54 -9.56
CA GLY A 24 -9.40 -16.78 -10.32
C GLY A 24 -9.84 -16.52 -11.77
N PRO A 25 -9.82 -17.55 -12.63
CA PRO A 25 -10.40 -17.45 -13.97
C PRO A 25 -11.87 -17.00 -13.89
N ASN A 26 -12.21 -15.93 -14.62
CA ASN A 26 -13.54 -15.29 -14.66
C ASN A 26 -13.98 -14.51 -13.41
N ASP A 27 -13.08 -14.28 -12.44
CA ASP A 27 -13.39 -13.34 -11.36
C ASP A 27 -13.54 -11.92 -11.93
N PRO A 28 -14.51 -11.14 -11.43
CA PRO A 28 -14.66 -9.74 -11.85
C PRO A 28 -13.43 -8.94 -11.43
N ILE A 29 -12.83 -8.21 -12.38
CA ILE A 29 -11.69 -7.33 -12.11
C ILE A 29 -12.16 -6.25 -11.12
N GLN A 30 -11.49 -6.20 -9.97
CA GLN A 30 -11.79 -5.21 -8.94
C GLN A 30 -10.90 -4.00 -9.14
N THR A 31 -11.49 -2.88 -9.55
CA THR A 31 -10.76 -1.65 -9.83
C THR A 31 -10.66 -0.70 -8.63
N ARG A 32 -11.36 -1.01 -7.53
CA ARG A 32 -11.50 -0.13 -6.36
C ARG A 32 -10.17 0.27 -5.72
N PHE A 33 -9.21 -0.65 -5.70
CA PHE A 33 -7.88 -0.44 -5.12
C PHE A 33 -6.78 -0.37 -6.19
N MET A 34 -7.16 -0.27 -7.47
CA MET A 34 -6.18 0.03 -8.52
C MET A 34 -5.55 1.39 -8.22
N GLY A 35 -4.22 1.44 -8.26
CA GLY A 35 -3.48 2.63 -7.89
C GLY A 35 -2.99 2.66 -6.45
N LEU A 36 -3.44 1.76 -5.56
CA LEU A 36 -3.01 1.78 -4.15
C LEU A 36 -1.49 1.65 -4.01
N ASP A 37 -0.87 0.74 -4.77
CA ASP A 37 0.60 0.58 -4.77
C ASP A 37 1.32 1.84 -5.26
N PHE A 38 0.77 2.51 -6.27
CA PHE A 38 1.31 3.78 -6.78
C PHE A 38 1.15 4.90 -5.76
N GLU A 39 0.01 4.98 -5.07
CA GLU A 39 -0.23 5.96 -4.00
C GLU A 39 0.76 5.75 -2.84
N LEU A 40 1.02 4.50 -2.45
CA LEU A 40 1.99 4.14 -1.42
C LEU A 40 3.41 4.57 -1.78
N ILE A 41 3.85 4.28 -3.02
CA ILE A 41 5.17 4.70 -3.53
C ILE A 41 5.26 6.22 -3.61
N ALA A 42 4.24 6.90 -4.14
CA ALA A 42 4.20 8.35 -4.23
C ALA A 42 4.30 9.00 -2.84
N PHE A 43 3.61 8.45 -1.84
CA PHE A 43 3.71 8.90 -0.46
C PHE A 43 5.13 8.72 0.09
N ALA A 44 5.76 7.56 -0.15
CA ALA A 44 7.14 7.31 0.27
C ALA A 44 8.14 8.27 -0.39
N LEU A 45 7.97 8.57 -1.68
CA LEU A 45 8.82 9.51 -2.43
C LEU A 45 8.61 10.95 -1.96
N ALA A 46 7.39 11.33 -1.59
CA ALA A 46 7.10 12.64 -1.03
C ALA A 46 7.98 12.91 0.21
N GLU A 47 8.06 11.94 1.13
CA GLU A 47 8.86 12.04 2.35
C GLU A 47 10.36 11.91 2.08
N LYS A 48 10.77 10.86 1.35
CA LYS A 48 12.19 10.44 1.26
C LYS A 48 13.00 11.20 0.22
N TYR A 49 12.34 11.83 -0.75
CA TYR A 49 13.00 12.58 -1.82
C TYR A 49 12.53 14.03 -1.91
N CYS A 50 11.22 14.27 -1.83
CA CYS A 50 10.66 15.61 -2.00
C CYS A 50 10.64 16.47 -0.73
N GLY A 51 11.00 15.91 0.44
CA GLY A 51 11.11 16.64 1.69
C GLY A 51 9.78 16.92 2.40
N ALA A 52 8.73 16.15 2.10
CA ALA A 52 7.50 16.17 2.90
C ALA A 52 7.79 15.72 4.35
N GLU A 53 7.09 16.31 5.32
CA GLU A 53 7.20 15.90 6.71
C GLU A 53 6.64 14.47 6.89
N PRO A 54 7.36 13.55 7.55
CA PRO A 54 6.89 12.17 7.70
C PRO A 54 5.51 12.05 8.36
N ARG A 55 4.63 11.24 7.78
CA ARG A 55 3.29 10.96 8.29
C ARG A 55 2.99 9.47 8.32
N SER A 56 1.99 9.10 9.13
CA SER A 56 1.59 7.70 9.29
C SER A 56 0.86 7.19 8.04
N MET A 57 1.57 6.43 7.20
CA MET A 57 0.95 5.66 6.10
C MET A 57 -0.13 4.70 6.64
N GLN A 58 0.08 4.11 7.82
CA GLN A 58 -0.87 3.20 8.45
C GLN A 58 -2.22 3.89 8.68
N ASP A 59 -2.19 5.08 9.31
CA ASP A 59 -3.40 5.85 9.57
C ASP A 59 -4.11 6.28 8.28
N ARG A 60 -3.36 6.55 7.21
CA ARG A 60 -3.93 6.98 5.94
C ARG A 60 -4.56 5.83 5.16
N PHE A 61 -3.77 4.81 4.86
CA PHE A 61 -4.15 3.77 3.91
C PHE A 61 -4.95 2.65 4.58
N LEU A 62 -4.57 2.20 5.77
CA LEU A 62 -5.29 1.11 6.44
C LEU A 62 -6.66 1.57 6.93
N LYS A 63 -6.80 2.80 7.46
CA LYS A 63 -8.12 3.36 7.81
C LYS A 63 -9.02 3.56 6.60
N ARG A 64 -8.45 3.93 5.43
CA ARG A 64 -9.21 3.97 4.16
C ARG A 64 -9.74 2.58 3.81
N LEU A 65 -8.91 1.54 3.89
CA LEU A 65 -9.36 0.17 3.63
C LEU A 65 -10.46 -0.27 4.61
N GLU A 66 -10.30 0.03 5.90
CA GLU A 66 -11.32 -0.29 6.92
C GLU A 66 -12.65 0.41 6.63
N ARG A 67 -12.62 1.70 6.27
CA ARG A 67 -13.79 2.48 5.86
C ARG A 67 -14.46 1.88 4.63
N ASP A 68 -13.66 1.37 3.69
CA ASP A 68 -14.15 0.75 2.45
C ASP A 68 -14.61 -0.71 2.65
N GLY A 69 -14.55 -1.22 3.89
CA GLY A 69 -15.05 -2.54 4.29
C GLY A 69 -13.99 -3.64 4.36
N CYS A 70 -12.73 -3.35 4.03
CA CYS A 70 -11.61 -4.28 4.07
C CYS A 70 -10.83 -4.14 5.38
N ARG A 71 -11.17 -4.98 6.35
CA ARG A 71 -10.63 -4.96 7.72
C ARG A 71 -9.34 -5.78 7.85
N PRO A 72 -8.64 -5.70 9.01
CA PRO A 72 -7.59 -6.66 9.36
C PRO A 72 -8.01 -8.11 9.09
N GLY A 73 -7.11 -8.90 8.50
CA GLY A 73 -7.38 -10.29 8.09
C GLY A 73 -7.89 -10.45 6.65
N THR A 74 -8.21 -9.35 5.95
CA THR A 74 -8.42 -9.39 4.50
C THR A 74 -7.09 -9.37 3.74
N GLU A 75 -7.08 -9.89 2.51
CA GLU A 75 -5.84 -10.02 1.71
C GLU A 75 -5.27 -8.64 1.39
N ILE A 76 -6.09 -7.72 0.84
CA ILE A 76 -5.65 -6.36 0.52
C ILE A 76 -5.12 -5.61 1.74
N TYR A 77 -5.76 -5.77 2.91
CA TYR A 77 -5.29 -5.14 4.14
C TYR A 77 -3.91 -5.67 4.54
N SER A 78 -3.74 -6.99 4.52
CA SER A 78 -2.48 -7.66 4.89
C SER A 78 -1.35 -7.32 3.92
N ASP A 79 -1.65 -7.24 2.62
CA ASP A 79 -0.68 -6.87 1.58
C ASP A 79 -0.29 -5.40 1.70
N THR A 80 -1.26 -4.52 1.94
CA THR A 80 -1.01 -3.09 2.18
C THR A 80 -0.18 -2.88 3.45
N GLU A 81 -0.47 -3.59 4.54
CA GLU A 81 0.30 -3.52 5.77
C GLU A 81 1.76 -3.92 5.57
N LYS A 82 2.01 -5.02 4.83
CA LYS A 82 3.37 -5.45 4.44
C LYS A 82 4.07 -4.42 3.57
N ALA A 83 3.36 -3.84 2.58
CA ALA A 83 3.90 -2.82 1.70
C ALA A 83 4.30 -1.56 2.48
N ILE A 84 3.44 -1.10 3.39
CA ILE A 84 3.74 0.03 4.30
C ILE A 84 4.97 -0.27 5.16
N ALA A 85 5.03 -1.44 5.80
CA ALA A 85 6.17 -1.82 6.62
C ALA A 85 7.48 -1.82 5.80
N LYS A 86 7.43 -2.34 4.57
CA LYS A 86 8.56 -2.33 3.63
C LYS A 86 8.99 -0.90 3.29
N LEU A 87 8.06 -0.04 2.89
CA LEU A 87 8.33 1.34 2.48
C LEU A 87 8.86 2.20 3.64
N ASN A 88 8.28 2.07 4.84
CA ASN A 88 8.74 2.78 6.03
C ASN A 88 10.20 2.43 6.37
N ALA A 89 10.55 1.14 6.28
CA ALA A 89 11.91 0.67 6.55
C ALA A 89 12.89 0.89 5.39
N SER A 90 12.43 1.31 4.21
CA SER A 90 13.29 1.56 3.05
C SER A 90 13.88 2.96 3.08
N ASP A 91 15.15 3.09 2.73
CA ASP A 91 15.70 4.37 2.26
C ASP A 91 15.46 4.51 0.75
N LEU A 92 15.81 5.67 0.19
CA LEU A 92 15.64 5.95 -1.24
C LEU A 92 16.41 4.94 -2.11
N LYS A 93 17.58 4.51 -1.65
CA LYS A 93 18.42 3.52 -2.33
C LYS A 93 17.75 2.15 -2.44
N ARG A 94 17.10 1.68 -1.37
CA ARG A 94 16.36 0.42 -1.38
C ARG A 94 15.13 0.50 -2.28
N LEU A 95 14.41 1.62 -2.29
CA LEU A 95 13.30 1.84 -3.22
C LEU A 95 13.76 1.76 -4.68
N ALA A 96 14.86 2.44 -5.02
CA ALA A 96 15.43 2.44 -6.36
C ALA A 96 15.87 1.04 -6.81
N LYS A 97 16.47 0.25 -5.90
CA LYS A 97 16.88 -1.13 -6.17
C LYS A 97 15.69 -2.04 -6.44
N ASP A 98 14.66 -1.94 -5.61
CA ASP A 98 13.44 -2.75 -5.76
C ASP A 98 12.73 -2.47 -7.09
N ALA A 99 12.76 -1.22 -7.57
CA ALA A 99 12.18 -0.83 -8.85
C ALA A 99 13.01 -1.29 -10.07
N ASN A 100 14.36 -1.22 -9.97
CA ASN A 100 15.25 -1.52 -11.09
C ASN A 100 15.75 -2.97 -11.16
N ALA A 101 15.46 -3.80 -10.14
CA ALA A 101 15.99 -5.17 -9.99
C ALA A 101 17.52 -5.29 -10.08
N GLN A 102 18.26 -4.19 -9.83
CA GLN A 102 19.73 -4.17 -9.86
C GLN A 102 20.30 -4.42 -8.47
N SER A 103 21.36 -5.23 -8.39
CA SER A 103 22.02 -5.60 -7.12
C SER A 103 22.71 -4.42 -6.43
N ALA A 104 23.22 -3.46 -7.20
CA ALA A 104 23.87 -2.26 -6.72
C ALA A 104 23.55 -1.04 -7.60
N LEU A 105 23.23 0.08 -6.96
CA LEU A 105 23.05 1.38 -7.58
C LEU A 105 24.02 2.36 -6.92
N SER A 106 24.67 3.20 -7.73
CA SER A 106 25.40 4.36 -7.23
C SER A 106 24.42 5.45 -6.77
N ASP A 107 24.88 6.39 -5.96
CA ASP A 107 23.98 7.43 -5.41
C ASP A 107 23.44 8.34 -6.52
N HIS A 108 24.23 8.62 -7.57
CA HIS A 108 23.74 9.31 -8.76
C HIS A 108 22.63 8.54 -9.48
N GLN A 109 22.71 7.21 -9.56
CA GLN A 109 21.66 6.39 -10.16
C GLN A 109 20.39 6.35 -9.30
N VAL A 110 20.54 6.37 -7.98
CA VAL A 110 19.41 6.48 -7.04
C VAL A 110 18.70 7.82 -7.22
N ASP A 111 19.44 8.93 -7.26
CA ASP A 111 18.88 10.27 -7.46
C ASP A 111 18.23 10.43 -8.84
N ALA A 112 18.87 9.91 -9.90
CA ALA A 112 18.31 9.94 -11.24
C ALA A 112 16.98 9.17 -11.32
N TRP A 113 16.94 7.97 -10.75
CA TRP A 113 15.71 7.17 -10.67
C TRP A 113 14.62 7.90 -9.88
N ALA A 114 14.95 8.50 -8.73
CA ALA A 114 14.00 9.21 -7.91
C ALA A 114 13.43 10.43 -8.65
N ALA A 115 14.30 11.21 -9.30
CA ALA A 115 13.91 12.38 -10.10
C ALA A 115 12.97 12.00 -11.25
N GLU A 116 13.30 10.95 -12.01
CA GLU A 116 12.49 10.44 -13.12
C GLU A 116 11.12 9.94 -12.62
N THR A 117 11.12 9.08 -11.60
CA THR A 117 9.89 8.53 -11.03
C THR A 117 8.99 9.63 -10.48
N VAL A 118 9.56 10.61 -9.79
CA VAL A 118 8.81 11.77 -9.29
C VAL A 118 8.24 12.60 -10.42
N ALA A 119 8.98 12.81 -11.51
CA ALA A 119 8.50 13.54 -12.68
C ALA A 119 7.31 12.82 -13.35
N GLU A 120 7.38 11.50 -13.50
CA GLU A 120 6.28 10.67 -14.03
C GLU A 120 5.02 10.74 -13.16
N LEU A 121 5.19 10.88 -11.84
CA LEU A 121 4.10 11.01 -10.89
C LEU A 121 3.59 12.47 -10.73
N GLY A 122 4.08 13.41 -11.55
CA GLY A 122 3.60 14.80 -11.59
C GLY A 122 4.43 15.80 -10.78
N GLY A 123 5.63 15.40 -10.33
CA GLY A 123 6.60 16.26 -9.67
C GLY A 123 6.40 16.41 -8.15
N CYS A 124 7.44 16.89 -7.46
CA CYS A 124 7.45 16.97 -5.99
C CYS A 124 6.31 17.81 -5.41
N GLY A 125 5.93 18.92 -6.07
CA GLY A 125 4.81 19.74 -5.61
C GLY A 125 3.50 18.96 -5.54
N ARG A 126 3.22 18.13 -6.56
CA ARG A 126 2.03 17.28 -6.59
C ARG A 126 2.08 16.18 -5.53
N LEU A 127 3.24 15.57 -5.33
CA LEU A 127 3.43 14.49 -4.36
C LEU A 127 3.27 14.99 -2.93
N ILE A 128 3.81 16.17 -2.62
CA ILE A 128 3.63 16.82 -1.32
C ILE A 128 2.15 17.17 -1.10
N GLU A 129 1.47 17.75 -2.10
CA GLU A 129 0.04 18.06 -2.01
C GLU A 129 -0.80 16.80 -1.72
N LEU A 130 -0.53 15.72 -2.47
CA LEU A 130 -1.19 14.43 -2.25
C LEU A 130 -0.87 13.88 -0.86
N HIS A 131 0.39 13.87 -0.45
CA HIS A 131 0.84 13.44 0.87
C HIS A 131 0.17 14.22 2.01
N ASP A 132 -0.01 15.53 1.84
CA ASP A 132 -0.54 16.41 2.88
C ASP A 132 -2.06 16.41 2.94
N SER A 133 -2.73 16.05 1.85
CA SER A 133 -4.18 15.94 1.79
C SER A 133 -4.71 14.93 2.81
N LYS A 134 -5.81 15.29 3.47
CA LYS A 134 -6.55 14.40 4.36
C LYS A 134 -7.51 13.56 3.50
N THR A 135 -7.23 12.28 3.34
CA THR A 135 -8.18 11.30 2.74
C THR A 135 -9.09 10.68 3.79
#